data_AF-A0A1M5S4T2-F1
#
_entry.id   AF-A0A1M5S4T2-F1
#
_cell.length_a   1.000
_cell.length_b   1.000
_cell.length_c   1.000
_cell.angle_alpha   90.00
_cell.angle_beta   90.00
_cell.angle_gamma   90.00
#
_symmetry.space_group_name_H-M   'P 1'
#
loop_
_entity.id
_entity.type
_entity.pdbx_description
1 polymer ?
#
loop_
_entity_poly.entity_id
_entity_poly.type
_entity_poly.pdbx_seq_one_letter_code
_entity_poly.pdbx_strand_id
1 'polypeptide(L)'
;MKKKYNIKKTVSMKMFIEEFGEEFSEHIKERLLDLDLRGVLKRKEPTYCFNLNHVEHIMHDTKNKDNTKTLKKEYTYGEFKVIENVLYFSENCLLSDKVMQAPIVKTIYEELDTEGLVNDEGCDAKIINDSNVDFVVDSILSVCPDASQKYLDIVKQMSSY
;
A
#
# COMPACT_ATOMS: atom_id res chain seq x y z
N MET A 1 -9.19 15.29 -27.68
CA MET A 1 -8.78 15.97 -26.43
C MET A 1 -9.39 15.23 -25.25
N LYS A 2 -8.64 14.35 -24.58
CA LYS A 2 -9.13 13.63 -23.39
C LYS A 2 -9.22 14.61 -22.22
N LYS A 3 -10.39 14.69 -21.58
CA LYS A 3 -10.62 15.50 -20.37
C LYS A 3 -9.56 15.11 -19.33
N LYS A 4 -8.84 16.09 -18.78
CA LYS A 4 -7.99 15.90 -17.60
C LYS A 4 -8.91 15.57 -16.42
N TYR A 5 -9.21 14.29 -16.22
CA TYR A 5 -9.74 13.84 -14.94
C TYR A 5 -8.64 14.13 -13.90
N ASN A 6 -8.95 14.94 -12.88
CA ASN A 6 -8.08 15.07 -11.72
C ASN A 6 -8.09 13.72 -10.98
N ILE A 7 -7.20 12.81 -11.38
CA ILE A 7 -7.05 11.51 -10.73
C ILE A 7 -6.68 11.74 -9.26
N LYS A 8 -7.40 11.11 -8.35
CA LYS A 8 -7.12 11.22 -6.91
C LYS A 8 -5.75 10.60 -6.63
N LYS A 9 -4.86 11.40 -6.02
CA LYS A 9 -3.53 10.97 -5.60
C LYS A 9 -3.55 10.06 -4.37
N THR A 10 -4.58 10.17 -3.55
CA THR A 10 -4.79 9.36 -2.35
C THR A 10 -6.17 8.72 -2.46
N VAL A 11 -6.23 7.41 -2.32
CA VAL A 11 -7.47 6.63 -2.42
C VAL A 11 -7.57 5.68 -1.23
N SER A 12 -8.80 5.43 -0.76
CA SER A 12 -9.07 4.37 0.22
C SER A 12 -8.94 3.00 -0.45
N MET A 13 -8.90 1.94 0.35
CA MET A 13 -8.86 0.58 -0.20
C MET A 13 -10.17 0.25 -0.93
N LYS A 14 -11.30 0.73 -0.41
CA LYS A 14 -12.60 0.64 -1.10
C LYS A 14 -12.57 1.25 -2.50
N MET A 15 -12.07 2.48 -2.63
CA MET A 15 -11.96 3.14 -3.94
C MET A 15 -10.99 2.41 -4.88
N PHE A 16 -9.91 1.83 -4.34
CA PHE A 16 -8.98 1.02 -5.13
C PHE A 16 -9.65 -0.25 -5.68
N ILE A 17 -10.40 -0.97 -4.84
CA ILE A 17 -11.16 -2.16 -5.27
C ILE A 17 -12.25 -1.78 -6.28
N GLU A 18 -12.97 -0.67 -6.08
CA GLU A 18 -13.95 -0.18 -7.05
C GLU A 18 -13.32 0.17 -8.42
N GLU A 19 -12.08 0.67 -8.43
CA GLU A 19 -11.40 1.09 -9.66
C GLU A 19 -10.68 -0.07 -10.38
N PHE A 20 -10.13 -1.04 -9.64
CA PHE A 20 -9.21 -2.05 -10.18
C PHE A 20 -9.62 -3.50 -9.89
N GLY A 21 -10.59 -3.71 -8.99
CA GLY A 21 -10.90 -5.02 -8.43
C GLY A 21 -11.93 -5.82 -9.21
N GLU A 22 -12.30 -5.44 -10.43
CA GLU A 22 -13.30 -6.15 -11.24
C GLU A 22 -12.96 -7.65 -11.36
N GLU A 23 -11.70 -7.97 -11.64
CA GLU A 23 -11.19 -9.35 -11.80
C GLU A 23 -10.63 -9.97 -10.50
N PHE A 24 -10.65 -9.23 -9.39
CA PHE A 24 -10.19 -9.80 -8.11
C PHE A 24 -11.24 -10.78 -7.58
N SER A 25 -10.78 -11.88 -6.99
CA SER A 25 -11.66 -12.77 -6.24
C SER A 25 -12.29 -12.02 -5.06
N GLU A 26 -13.43 -12.53 -4.56
CA GLU A 26 -14.05 -11.96 -3.36
C GLU A 26 -13.12 -12.07 -2.14
N HIS A 27 -12.37 -13.18 -2.02
CA HIS A 27 -11.39 -13.34 -0.94
C HIS A 27 -10.32 -12.25 -0.95
N ILE A 28 -9.75 -11.94 -2.12
CA ILE A 28 -8.76 -10.86 -2.25
C ILE A 28 -9.39 -9.52 -1.86
N LYS A 29 -10.61 -9.22 -2.31
CA LYS A 29 -11.30 -7.97 -1.96
C LYS A 29 -11.51 -7.85 -0.46
N GLU A 30 -12.01 -8.90 0.18
CA GLU A 30 -12.24 -8.94 1.63
C GLU A 30 -10.94 -8.71 2.41
N ARG A 31 -9.88 -9.45 2.07
CA ARG A 31 -8.59 -9.30 2.74
C ARG A 31 -7.96 -7.93 2.51
N LEU A 32 -8.07 -7.35 1.31
CA LEU A 32 -7.64 -5.97 1.08
C LEU A 32 -8.42 -4.99 1.98
N LEU A 33 -9.74 -5.16 2.14
CA LEU A 33 -10.56 -4.28 2.98
C LEU A 33 -10.15 -4.29 4.47
N ASP A 34 -9.50 -5.33 4.97
CA ASP A 34 -8.93 -5.34 6.32
C ASP A 34 -7.90 -4.21 6.53
N LEU A 35 -7.24 -3.78 5.46
CA LEU A 35 -6.29 -2.67 5.48
C LEU A 35 -6.98 -1.30 5.49
N ASP A 36 -8.27 -1.18 5.14
CA ASP A 36 -8.95 0.12 4.92
C ASP A 36 -9.01 1.00 6.20
N LEU A 37 -9.02 0.38 7.38
CA LEU A 37 -9.07 1.10 8.66
C LEU A 37 -7.72 1.69 9.11
N ARG A 38 -6.60 1.12 8.67
CA ARG A 38 -5.24 1.53 9.09
C ARG A 38 -4.43 2.12 7.93
N GLY A 39 -4.78 1.74 6.72
CA GLY A 39 -4.04 2.00 5.50
C GLY A 39 -4.73 2.96 4.54
N VAL A 40 -3.94 3.70 3.79
CA VAL A 40 -4.37 4.51 2.68
C VAL A 40 -3.40 4.35 1.51
N LEU A 41 -3.93 4.32 0.29
CA LEU A 41 -3.13 4.14 -0.91
C LEU A 41 -2.77 5.48 -1.52
N LYS A 42 -1.48 5.75 -1.66
CA LYS A 42 -0.94 6.90 -2.39
C LYS A 42 -0.57 6.48 -3.80
N ARG A 43 -1.39 6.89 -4.77
CA ARG A 43 -1.13 6.68 -6.19
C ARG A 43 0.15 7.42 -6.60
N LYS A 44 1.03 6.71 -7.29
CA LYS A 44 2.25 7.25 -7.90
C LYS A 44 2.11 7.26 -9.41
N GLU A 45 3.08 7.88 -10.08
CA GLU A 45 3.26 7.66 -11.51
C GLU A 45 4.22 6.46 -11.65
N PRO A 46 3.87 5.45 -12.46
CA PRO A 46 2.66 5.35 -13.29
C PRO A 46 1.38 5.07 -12.47
N THR A 47 0.21 5.46 -13.00
CA THR A 47 -1.08 5.55 -12.25
C THR A 47 -1.64 4.23 -11.71
N TYR A 48 -1.00 3.12 -12.04
CA TYR A 48 -1.32 1.77 -11.56
C TYR A 48 -0.46 1.34 -10.36
N CYS A 49 0.44 2.19 -9.86
CA CYS A 49 1.28 1.94 -8.69
C CYS A 49 0.74 2.68 -7.45
N PHE A 50 0.66 1.97 -6.32
CA PHE A 50 0.07 2.48 -5.08
C PHE A 50 0.92 2.11 -3.86
N ASN A 51 1.47 3.13 -3.19
CA ASN A 51 2.11 2.93 -1.89
C ASN A 51 1.05 2.82 -0.80
N LEU A 52 1.14 1.80 0.05
CA LEU A 52 0.34 1.66 1.24
C LEU A 52 0.98 2.39 2.42
N ASN A 53 0.29 3.38 2.96
CA ASN A 53 0.75 4.24 4.05
C ASN A 53 -0.25 4.21 5.21
N HIS A 54 0.16 4.58 6.41
CA HIS A 54 -0.78 4.69 7.53
C HIS A 54 -1.74 5.88 7.31
N VAL A 55 -3.02 5.73 7.65
CA VAL A 55 -4.07 6.77 7.50
C VAL A 55 -3.74 8.08 8.24
N GLU A 56 -3.01 7.99 9.34
CA GLU A 56 -2.58 9.16 10.14
C GLU A 56 -1.18 9.68 9.77
N HIS A 57 -0.53 9.12 8.74
CA HIS A 57 0.82 9.54 8.28
C HIS A 57 1.87 9.59 9.40
N ILE A 58 1.99 8.50 10.15
CA ILE A 58 2.93 8.39 11.28
C ILE A 58 4.38 8.57 10.79
N MET A 59 5.10 9.47 11.47
CA MET A 59 6.48 9.82 11.14
C MET A 59 7.45 9.14 12.10
N HIS A 60 8.48 8.51 11.54
CA HIS A 60 9.53 7.81 12.28
C HIS A 60 10.85 8.57 12.17
N ASP A 61 11.57 8.64 13.29
CA ASP A 61 12.91 9.22 13.32
C ASP A 61 13.89 8.29 12.58
N THR A 62 14.62 8.86 11.64
CA THR A 62 15.68 8.20 10.88
C THR A 62 16.97 9.00 10.98
N LYS A 63 18.10 8.29 11.07
CA LYS A 63 19.42 8.90 11.12
C LYS A 63 19.92 9.07 9.69
N ASN A 64 20.39 10.26 9.36
CA ASN A 64 21.09 10.47 8.10
C ASN A 64 22.46 9.77 8.12
N LYS A 65 23.05 9.45 6.96
CA LYS A 65 24.36 8.77 6.86
C LYS A 65 25.48 9.45 7.68
N ASP A 66 25.37 10.77 7.88
CA ASP A 66 26.34 11.55 8.65
C ASP A 66 26.03 11.67 10.15
N ASN A 67 24.98 11.02 10.67
CA ASN A 67 24.55 11.03 12.09
C ASN A 67 24.30 12.42 12.73
N THR A 68 24.35 13.51 11.98
CA THR A 68 24.26 14.88 12.50
C THR A 68 22.84 15.45 12.51
N LYS A 69 21.89 14.85 11.80
CA LYS A 69 20.50 15.34 11.70
C LYS A 69 19.50 14.20 11.74
N THR A 70 18.59 14.24 12.72
CA THR A 70 17.41 13.38 12.75
C THR A 70 16.43 13.87 11.68
N LEU A 71 16.17 13.03 10.69
CA LEU A 71 15.12 13.25 9.71
C LEU A 71 13.88 12.48 10.16
N LYS A 72 12.69 12.98 9.83
CA LYS A 72 11.44 12.26 10.05
C LYS A 72 10.92 11.77 8.71
N LYS A 73 10.67 10.47 8.60
CA LYS A 73 10.10 9.85 7.40
C LYS A 73 8.90 8.99 7.75
N GLU A 74 7.92 8.97 6.86
CA GLU A 74 6.76 8.10 6.94
C GLU A 74 7.12 6.71 6.38
N TYR A 75 6.59 5.65 6.98
CA TYR A 75 6.69 4.32 6.38
C TYR A 75 5.67 4.10 5.27
N THR A 76 6.11 3.45 4.20
CA THR A 76 5.26 2.70 3.27
C THR A 76 5.37 1.21 3.61
N TYR A 77 4.22 0.58 3.86
CA TYR A 77 4.10 -0.81 4.30
C TYR A 77 3.98 -1.82 3.15
N GLY A 78 3.93 -1.33 1.91
CA GLY A 78 3.87 -2.14 0.70
C GLY A 78 3.60 -1.28 -0.52
N GLU A 79 3.89 -1.80 -1.71
CA GLU A 79 3.52 -1.19 -2.97
C GLU A 79 2.72 -2.18 -3.81
N PHE A 80 1.46 -1.84 -4.06
CA PHE A 80 0.58 -2.61 -4.94
C PHE A 80 0.63 -2.08 -6.36
N LYS A 81 0.66 -3.00 -7.32
CA LYS A 81 0.53 -2.69 -8.75
C LYS A 81 -0.63 -3.45 -9.34
N VAL A 82 -1.36 -2.82 -10.25
CA VAL A 82 -2.41 -3.51 -11.02
C VAL A 82 -2.06 -3.43 -12.50
N ILE A 83 -1.68 -4.57 -13.09
CA ILE A 83 -1.27 -4.66 -14.48
C ILE A 83 -2.15 -5.71 -15.14
N GLU A 84 -2.83 -5.34 -16.22
CA GLU A 84 -3.79 -6.21 -16.91
C GLU A 84 -4.82 -6.85 -15.94
N ASN A 85 -5.31 -6.04 -15.00
CA ASN A 85 -6.25 -6.43 -13.93
C ASN A 85 -5.73 -7.48 -12.94
N VAL A 86 -4.43 -7.79 -12.96
CA VAL A 86 -3.79 -8.66 -11.97
C VAL A 86 -3.12 -7.83 -10.88
N LEU A 87 -3.32 -8.22 -9.63
CA LEU A 87 -2.73 -7.57 -8.45
C LEU A 87 -1.32 -8.11 -8.16
N TYR A 88 -0.38 -7.21 -7.95
CA TYR A 88 1.02 -7.55 -7.62
C TYR A 88 1.50 -6.81 -6.38
N PHE A 89 2.42 -7.44 -5.66
CA PHE A 89 3.19 -6.86 -4.57
C PHE A 89 4.63 -6.60 -5.01
N SER A 90 5.12 -5.37 -4.89
CA SER A 90 6.48 -5.01 -5.35
C SER A 90 7.54 -5.25 -4.26
N GLU A 91 8.75 -5.64 -4.67
CA GLU A 91 9.91 -5.80 -3.78
C GLU A 91 10.29 -4.47 -3.13
N ASN A 92 10.26 -3.41 -3.93
CA ASN A 92 10.65 -2.07 -3.55
C ASN A 92 9.46 -1.12 -3.68
N CYS A 93 9.29 -0.26 -2.68
CA CYS A 93 8.33 0.84 -2.73
C CYS A 93 8.96 2.10 -3.32
N LEU A 94 8.15 2.96 -3.94
CA LEU A 94 8.58 4.27 -4.41
C LEU A 94 8.90 5.22 -3.23
N LEU A 95 10.19 5.39 -2.96
CA LEU A 95 10.71 6.17 -1.83
C LEU A 95 10.81 7.67 -2.15
N SER A 96 10.93 8.49 -1.11
CA SER A 96 11.27 9.92 -1.25
C SER A 96 12.03 10.44 -0.04
N ASP A 97 12.33 11.74 -0.02
CA ASP A 97 12.92 12.39 1.15
C ASP A 97 12.02 12.31 2.39
N LYS A 98 10.71 12.11 2.21
CA LYS A 98 9.71 12.05 3.28
C LYS A 98 9.15 10.66 3.53
N VAL A 99 9.44 9.68 2.67
CA VAL A 99 8.84 8.34 2.73
C VAL A 99 9.95 7.30 2.59
N MET A 100 9.91 6.28 3.45
CA MET A 100 10.82 5.14 3.41
C MET A 100 10.04 3.82 3.48
N GLN A 101 10.64 2.74 2.99
CA GLN A 101 10.04 1.41 3.03
C GLN A 101 10.13 0.83 4.43
N ALA A 102 9.02 0.24 4.89
CA ALA A 102 9.01 -0.56 6.10
C ALA A 102 9.81 -1.85 5.87
N PRO A 103 10.62 -2.32 6.84
CA PRO A 103 11.40 -3.56 6.69
C PRO A 103 10.56 -4.78 6.29
N ILE A 104 9.30 -4.84 6.74
CA ILE A 104 8.37 -5.95 6.45
C ILE A 104 8.17 -6.19 4.95
N VAL A 105 8.25 -5.15 4.11
CA VAL A 105 8.00 -5.25 2.67
C VAL A 105 8.93 -6.25 2.02
N LYS A 106 10.22 -6.18 2.40
CA LYS A 106 11.22 -7.09 1.87
C LYS A 106 10.95 -8.53 2.31
N THR A 107 10.62 -8.72 3.58
CA THR A 107 10.28 -10.04 4.13
C THR A 107 9.05 -10.64 3.43
N ILE A 108 7.98 -9.87 3.23
CA ILE A 108 6.80 -10.32 2.49
C ILE A 108 7.21 -10.75 1.09
N TYR A 109 7.93 -9.91 0.36
CA TYR A 109 8.31 -10.19 -1.01
C TYR A 109 9.16 -11.46 -1.15
N GLU A 110 10.13 -11.67 -0.25
CA GLU A 110 11.02 -12.85 -0.28
C GLU A 110 10.26 -14.16 0.00
N GLU A 111 9.24 -14.14 0.84
CA GLU A 111 8.42 -15.31 1.22
C GLU A 111 7.35 -15.67 0.17
N LEU A 112 6.98 -14.74 -0.71
CA LEU A 112 6.06 -15.04 -1.82
C LEU A 112 6.73 -15.97 -2.84
N ASP A 113 6.11 -17.10 -3.15
CA ASP A 113 6.60 -18.09 -4.13
C ASP A 113 5.95 -17.96 -5.52
N THR A 114 5.08 -16.97 -5.69
CA THR A 114 4.36 -16.73 -6.93
C THR A 114 5.25 -16.17 -8.04
N GLU A 115 4.77 -16.30 -9.28
CA GLU A 115 5.45 -15.80 -10.45
C GLU A 115 5.73 -14.29 -10.31
N GLY A 116 6.98 -13.94 -10.61
CA GLY A 116 7.45 -12.57 -10.64
C GLY A 116 7.21 -11.93 -11.99
N LEU A 117 6.70 -10.70 -11.99
CA LEU A 117 6.78 -9.78 -13.11
C LEU A 117 8.03 -8.92 -12.95
N VAL A 118 8.95 -9.04 -13.91
CA VAL A 118 10.03 -8.07 -14.10
C VAL A 118 9.53 -7.05 -15.10
N ASN A 119 9.27 -5.82 -14.67
CA ASN A 119 8.91 -4.75 -15.59
C ASN A 119 10.17 -4.07 -16.16
N ASP A 120 10.04 -3.40 -17.31
CA ASP A 120 11.15 -2.69 -17.98
C ASP A 120 11.77 -1.56 -17.12
N GLU A 121 11.11 -1.18 -16.03
CA GLU A 121 11.58 -0.18 -15.05
C GLU A 121 12.38 -0.79 -13.88
N GLY A 122 12.66 -2.10 -13.91
CA GLY A 122 13.52 -2.79 -12.94
C GLY A 122 12.89 -2.94 -11.55
N CYS A 123 11.56 -2.92 -11.45
CA CYS A 123 10.86 -3.20 -10.21
C CYS A 123 10.22 -4.59 -10.27
N ASP A 124 10.85 -5.53 -9.56
CA ASP A 124 10.32 -6.88 -9.43
C ASP A 124 9.06 -6.88 -8.56
N ALA A 125 8.00 -7.52 -9.04
CA ALA A 125 6.74 -7.65 -8.31
C ALA A 125 6.21 -9.08 -8.43
N LYS A 126 5.54 -9.59 -7.40
CA LYS A 126 4.99 -10.95 -7.36
C LYS A 126 3.48 -10.92 -7.31
N ILE A 127 2.83 -11.88 -7.97
CA ILE A 127 1.37 -11.96 -8.03
C ILE A 127 0.78 -12.17 -6.64
N ILE A 128 -0.26 -11.39 -6.30
CA ILE A 128 -1.14 -11.66 -5.17
C ILE A 128 -2.34 -12.46 -5.68
N ASN A 129 -2.61 -13.60 -5.05
CA ASN A 129 -3.73 -14.48 -5.37
C ASN A 129 -4.37 -15.02 -4.07
N ASP A 130 -5.39 -15.87 -4.19
CA ASP A 130 -6.11 -16.43 -3.04
C ASP A 130 -5.23 -17.23 -2.08
N SER A 131 -4.12 -17.82 -2.55
CA SER A 131 -3.23 -18.63 -1.71
C SER A 131 -2.29 -17.81 -0.83
N ASN A 132 -2.05 -16.53 -1.15
CA ASN A 132 -1.04 -15.72 -0.48
C ASN A 132 -1.55 -14.38 0.06
N VAL A 133 -2.76 -13.94 -0.32
CA VAL A 133 -3.29 -12.64 0.10
C VAL A 133 -3.43 -12.52 1.61
N ASP A 134 -3.80 -13.61 2.29
CA ASP A 134 -3.87 -13.66 3.75
C ASP A 134 -2.51 -13.33 4.38
N PHE A 135 -1.45 -13.99 3.91
CA PHE A 135 -0.09 -13.77 4.39
C PHE A 135 0.38 -12.32 4.16
N VAL A 136 0.13 -11.76 2.97
CA VAL A 136 0.51 -10.38 2.64
C VAL A 136 -0.18 -9.40 3.58
N VAL A 137 -1.50 -9.51 3.73
CA VAL A 137 -2.32 -8.61 4.55
C VAL A 137 -1.97 -8.75 6.02
N ASP A 138 -1.87 -9.97 6.54
CA ASP A 138 -1.56 -10.23 7.95
C ASP A 138 -0.15 -9.73 8.31
N SER A 139 0.82 -9.94 7.41
CA SER A 139 2.18 -9.43 7.60
C SER A 139 2.21 -7.90 7.66
N ILE A 140 1.46 -7.22 6.80
CA ILE A 140 1.33 -5.75 6.86
C ILE A 140 0.68 -5.32 8.18
N LEU A 141 -0.45 -5.93 8.56
CA LEU A 141 -1.20 -5.57 9.78
C LEU A 141 -0.41 -5.85 11.06
N SER A 142 0.54 -6.81 11.03
CA SER A 142 1.39 -7.13 12.18
C SER A 142 2.33 -5.99 12.58
N VAL A 143 2.70 -5.12 11.62
CA VAL A 143 3.61 -4.00 11.86
C VAL A 143 2.97 -2.63 11.63
N CYS A 144 1.86 -2.57 10.89
CA CYS A 144 1.10 -1.35 10.66
C CYS A 144 0.31 -1.00 11.94
N PRO A 145 0.62 0.14 12.60
CA PRO A 145 -0.03 0.50 13.85
C PRO A 145 -1.55 0.61 13.71
N ASP A 146 -2.25 0.37 14.82
CA ASP A 146 -3.66 0.72 14.92
C ASP A 146 -3.87 2.22 14.73
N ALA A 147 -4.94 2.58 14.03
CA ALA A 147 -5.37 3.97 13.94
C ALA A 147 -5.84 4.46 15.32
N SER A 148 -5.60 5.74 15.62
CA SER A 148 -6.02 6.32 16.90
C SER A 148 -7.54 6.25 17.12
N GLN A 149 -7.97 6.17 18.38
CA GLN A 149 -9.40 6.20 18.72
C GLN A 149 -10.11 7.42 18.13
N LYS A 150 -9.42 8.58 18.09
CA LYS A 150 -9.92 9.80 17.48
C LYS A 150 -10.24 9.60 15.99
N TYR A 151 -9.35 8.94 15.24
CA TYR A 151 -9.60 8.63 13.84
C TYR A 151 -10.80 7.68 13.69
N LEU A 152 -10.85 6.62 14.50
CA LEU A 152 -11.94 5.65 14.49
C LEU A 152 -13.31 6.29 14.78
N ASP A 153 -13.37 7.24 15.71
CA ASP A 153 -14.60 7.96 16.05
C ASP A 153 -15.08 8.84 14.88
N ILE A 154 -14.16 9.50 14.15
CA ILE A 154 -14.48 10.28 12.95
C ILE A 154 -15.04 9.37 11.85
N VAL A 155 -14.39 8.23 11.58
CA VAL A 155 -14.85 7.27 10.55
C VAL A 155 -16.22 6.70 10.89
N LYS A 156 -16.47 6.38 12.16
CA LYS A 156 -17.79 5.93 12.63
C LYS A 156 -18.86 7.00 12.38
N GLN A 157 -18.60 8.27 12.71
CA GLN A 157 -19.54 9.37 12.44
C GLN A 157 -19.85 9.52 10.94
N MET A 158 -18.84 9.35 10.08
CA MET A 158 -19.01 9.42 8.62
C MET A 158 -19.76 8.22 8.04
N SER A 159 -19.69 7.05 8.68
CA SER A 159 -20.33 5.81 8.22
C SER A 159 -21.74 5.60 8.79
N SER A 160 -22.19 6.47 9.70
CA SER A 160 -23.50 6.35 10.39
C SER A 160 -24.63 7.16 9.72
N TYR A 161 -24.50 7.49 8.44
CA TYR A 161 -25.51 8.20 7.64
C TYR A 161 -25.90 7.42 6.39
#